data_AF-A0A430M7Q0-F1
#
_entry.id   AF-A0A430M7Q0-F1
#
_cell.length_a   1.000
_cell.length_b   1.000
_cell.length_c   1.000
_cell.angle_alpha   90.00
_cell.angle_beta   90.00
_cell.angle_gamma   90.00
#
_symmetry.space_group_name_H-M   'P 1'
#
loop_
_entity.id
_entity.type
_entity.pdbx_description
1 polymer ?
#
loop_
_entity_poly.entity_id
_entity_poly.type
_entity_poly.pdbx_seq_one_letter_code
_entity_poly.pdbx_strand_id
1 'polypeptide(L)'
;MADQVGFRLAQTTFGSIHGLVQPAAVQVTPVQTVPYYSLGLQARFPAQLFKGAETLPEISQYADVGYEYDEQKHLRRTEARLQAGCLRTDLPTGWPRALSGPLVWTGSDYADESLFVYTLSDSDNAEILDALRHFKGKPVVILLGHEYTS
;
A
#
# COMPACT_ATOMS: atom_id res chain seq x y z
N MET A 1 83.61 -26.25 -7.84
CA MET A 1 84.29 -27.38 -7.19
C MET A 1 83.95 -27.31 -5.71
N ALA A 2 83.58 -28.44 -5.10
CA ALA A 2 82.83 -28.55 -3.82
C ALA A 2 81.43 -27.88 -3.89
N ASP A 3 80.28 -28.53 -3.72
CA ASP A 3 79.86 -29.84 -3.17
C ASP A 3 79.53 -29.88 -1.65
N GLN A 4 78.24 -30.12 -1.41
CA GLN A 4 77.59 -30.93 -0.36
C GLN A 4 77.31 -30.47 1.10
N VAL A 5 76.19 -31.05 1.55
CA VAL A 5 75.62 -31.30 2.91
C VAL A 5 75.22 -30.14 3.82
N GLY A 6 74.04 -30.28 4.43
CA GLY A 6 73.50 -29.41 5.48
C GLY A 6 73.47 -30.08 6.85
N PHE A 7 72.86 -29.41 7.83
CA PHE A 7 72.65 -29.95 9.17
C PHE A 7 71.32 -29.47 9.78
N ARG A 8 70.65 -30.34 10.53
CA ARG A 8 69.43 -30.00 11.29
C ARG A 8 69.81 -29.51 12.68
N LEU A 9 69.12 -28.48 13.18
CA LEU A 9 68.95 -28.26 14.62
C LEU A 9 67.51 -27.85 14.90
N ALA A 10 66.85 -28.61 15.78
CA ALA A 10 65.63 -28.19 16.45
C ALA A 10 66.01 -27.68 17.85
N GLN A 11 65.27 -26.71 18.39
CA GLN A 11 65.16 -26.56 19.85
C GLN A 11 63.93 -25.73 20.27
N THR A 12 63.23 -26.27 21.26
CA THR A 12 62.07 -25.73 21.97
C THR A 12 62.49 -24.65 22.98
N THR A 13 61.72 -23.55 23.11
CA THR A 13 61.56 -22.65 24.29
C THR A 13 60.58 -21.53 23.91
N PHE A 14 59.60 -21.07 24.70
CA PHE A 14 59.10 -21.50 26.02
C PHE A 14 57.56 -21.70 25.96
N GLY A 15 56.80 -21.36 27.01
CA GLY A 15 55.31 -21.47 27.05
C GLY A 15 54.58 -20.14 27.22
N SER A 16 53.29 -20.13 26.90
CA SER A 16 52.35 -19.09 27.36
C SER A 16 51.04 -19.74 27.80
N ILE A 17 50.72 -19.57 29.08
CA ILE A 17 49.50 -20.06 29.71
C ILE A 17 48.32 -19.15 29.34
N HIS A 18 47.51 -19.59 28.39
CA HIS A 18 46.13 -19.14 28.24
C HIS A 18 45.22 -20.35 27.99
N GLY A 19 44.50 -20.75 29.03
CA GLY A 19 43.43 -21.73 28.89
C GLY A 19 42.28 -21.11 28.11
N LEU A 20 42.05 -21.59 26.89
CA LEU A 20 40.81 -21.29 26.16
C LEU A 20 39.66 -22.08 26.80
N VAL A 21 39.11 -21.53 27.89
CA VAL A 21 37.74 -21.86 28.31
C VAL A 21 36.83 -21.39 27.20
N GLN A 22 36.35 -22.33 26.39
CA GLN A 22 35.29 -22.07 25.43
C GLN A 22 34.03 -21.73 26.24
N PRO A 23 33.43 -20.54 26.10
CA PRO A 23 32.11 -20.31 26.66
C PRO A 23 31.14 -21.25 25.94
N ALA A 24 30.43 -22.08 26.70
CA ALA A 24 29.44 -22.99 26.13
C ALA A 24 28.43 -22.19 25.28
N ALA A 25 28.16 -22.66 24.06
CA ALA A 25 27.26 -21.99 23.14
C ALA A 25 25.86 -21.90 23.77
N VAL A 26 25.47 -20.69 24.18
CA VAL A 26 24.12 -20.42 24.71
C VAL A 26 23.12 -20.72 23.60
N GLN A 27 22.44 -21.86 23.73
CA GLN A 27 21.32 -22.22 22.87
C GLN A 27 20.16 -21.27 23.18
N VAL A 28 20.05 -20.18 22.42
CA VAL A 28 18.88 -19.30 22.48
C VAL A 28 17.71 -20.05 21.85
N THR A 29 16.94 -20.76 22.66
CA THR A 29 15.71 -21.42 22.20
C THR A 29 14.77 -20.37 21.62
N PRO A 30 14.40 -20.43 20.34
CA PRO A 30 13.48 -19.46 19.77
C PRO A 30 12.12 -19.59 20.43
N VAL A 31 11.61 -18.48 20.98
CA VAL A 31 10.24 -18.40 21.49
C VAL A 31 9.27 -18.77 20.37
N GLN A 32 8.53 -19.85 20.57
CA GLN A 32 7.47 -20.27 19.66
C GLN A 32 6.35 -19.22 19.71
N THR A 33 6.29 -18.34 18.71
CA THR A 33 5.21 -17.36 18.57
C THR A 33 3.94 -18.07 18.12
N VAL A 34 3.03 -18.34 19.07
CA VAL A 34 1.68 -18.81 18.73
C VAL A 34 0.91 -17.64 18.13
N PRO A 35 0.50 -17.68 16.85
CA PRO A 35 -0.24 -16.58 16.24
C PRO A 35 -1.64 -16.48 16.86
N TYR A 36 -1.94 -15.34 17.48
CA TYR A 36 -3.23 -15.10 18.10
C TYR A 36 -4.28 -14.76 17.04
N TYR A 37 -5.10 -15.73 16.68
CA TYR A 37 -6.29 -15.52 15.86
C TYR A 37 -7.56 -15.57 16.72
N SER A 38 -8.47 -14.62 16.50
CA SER A 38 -9.76 -14.61 17.21
C SER A 38 -10.62 -15.83 16.83
N LEU A 39 -11.47 -16.27 17.76
CA LEU A 39 -12.26 -17.50 17.61
C LEU A 39 -13.11 -17.51 16.32
N GLY A 40 -13.70 -16.37 15.96
CA GLY A 40 -14.48 -16.20 14.73
C GLY A 40 -13.65 -16.22 13.45
N LEU A 41 -12.36 -15.88 13.51
CA LEU A 41 -11.44 -15.96 12.37
C LEU A 41 -10.95 -17.39 12.16
N GLN A 42 -10.63 -18.11 13.25
CA GLN A 42 -10.33 -19.55 13.20
C GLN A 42 -11.53 -20.38 12.70
N ALA A 43 -12.76 -20.01 13.06
CA ALA A 43 -13.98 -20.68 12.60
C ALA A 43 -14.25 -20.46 11.10
N ARG A 44 -13.83 -19.32 10.53
CA ARG A 44 -13.93 -19.02 9.09
C ARG A 44 -12.80 -19.63 8.27
N PHE A 45 -11.60 -19.66 8.85
CA PHE A 45 -10.37 -20.13 8.19
C PHE A 45 -9.69 -21.17 9.08
N PRO A 46 -10.15 -22.44 9.03
CA PRO A 46 -9.59 -23.49 9.88
C PRO A 46 -8.10 -23.66 9.58
N ALA A 47 -7.27 -23.58 10.62
CA ALA A 47 -5.80 -23.59 10.52
C ALA A 47 -5.24 -24.88 9.86
N GLN A 48 -6.05 -25.94 9.75
CA GLN A 48 -5.80 -27.12 8.93
C GLN A 48 -5.41 -26.80 7.48
N LEU A 49 -5.89 -25.68 6.90
CA LEU A 49 -5.54 -25.22 5.55
C LEU A 49 -4.05 -24.87 5.38
N PHE A 50 -3.34 -24.58 6.48
CA PHE A 50 -1.91 -24.20 6.45
C PHE A 50 -0.98 -25.35 6.83
N LYS A 51 -1.49 -26.56 7.10
CA LYS A 51 -0.68 -27.72 7.46
C LYS A 51 -0.16 -28.47 6.24
N GLY A 52 0.68 -27.77 5.48
CA GLY A 52 1.30 -28.26 4.26
C GLY A 52 1.83 -27.09 3.45
N ALA A 53 3.09 -26.70 3.68
CA ALA A 53 3.80 -25.77 2.82
C ALA A 53 4.31 -26.47 1.53
N GLU A 54 3.47 -27.31 0.94
CA GLU A 54 3.62 -27.70 -0.46
C GLU A 54 3.06 -26.53 -1.27
N THR A 55 3.81 -26.10 -2.28
CA THR A 55 3.50 -24.92 -3.09
C THR A 55 2.06 -24.97 -3.58
N LEU A 56 1.21 -24.08 -3.05
CA LEU A 56 -0.10 -23.82 -3.60
C LEU A 56 0.07 -23.58 -5.11
N PRO A 57 -0.73 -24.23 -5.99
CA PRO A 57 -0.72 -23.85 -7.39
C PRO A 57 -1.01 -22.35 -7.47
N GLU A 58 -0.36 -21.64 -8.39
CA GLU A 58 -0.51 -20.20 -8.55
C GLU A 58 -1.89 -19.86 -9.14
N ILE A 59 -2.93 -20.03 -8.33
CA ILE A 59 -4.27 -19.51 -8.60
C ILE A 59 -4.17 -18.00 -8.36
N SER A 60 -3.69 -17.30 -9.40
CA SER A 60 -3.86 -15.86 -9.52
C SER A 60 -5.36 -15.56 -9.70
N GLN A 61 -6.07 -15.61 -8.57
CA GLN A 61 -7.50 -15.26 -8.44
C GLN A 61 -7.75 -13.76 -8.60
N TYR A 62 -6.69 -12.98 -8.86
CA TYR A 62 -6.69 -11.54 -9.01
C TYR A 62 -6.24 -11.18 -10.43
N ALA A 63 -6.69 -10.04 -10.94
CA ALA A 63 -6.15 -9.51 -12.18
C ALA A 63 -4.71 -9.03 -11.96
N ASP A 64 -3.82 -9.25 -12.94
CA ASP A 64 -2.47 -8.67 -12.97
C ASP A 64 -2.57 -7.14 -13.13
N VAL A 65 -2.66 -6.44 -11.99
CA VAL A 65 -2.77 -4.98 -11.88
C VAL A 65 -1.88 -4.53 -10.72
N GLY A 66 -0.79 -3.84 -11.05
CA GLY A 66 0.10 -3.24 -10.05
C GLY A 66 -0.44 -1.93 -9.48
N TYR A 67 0.24 -1.40 -8.48
CA TYR A 67 -0.01 -0.05 -7.94
C TYR A 67 0.41 1.04 -8.93
N GLU A 68 1.55 0.84 -9.61
CA GLU A 68 2.03 1.74 -10.65
C GLU A 68 1.31 1.50 -11.98
N TYR A 69 1.10 2.57 -12.75
CA TYR A 69 0.47 2.48 -14.06
C TYR A 69 1.45 1.90 -15.10
N ASP A 70 1.14 0.69 -15.57
CA ASP A 70 1.81 0.02 -16.69
C ASP A 70 0.93 0.12 -17.95
N GLU A 71 1.35 0.96 -18.90
CA GLU A 71 0.67 1.18 -20.18
C GLU A 71 0.60 -0.09 -21.02
N GLN A 72 1.65 -0.92 -21.05
CA GLN A 72 1.67 -2.14 -21.86
C GLN A 72 0.70 -3.19 -21.28
N LYS A 73 0.60 -3.30 -19.95
CA LYS A 73 -0.44 -4.12 -19.30
C LYS A 73 -1.83 -3.53 -19.50
N HIS A 74 -1.98 -2.21 -19.59
CA HIS A 74 -3.28 -1.61 -19.93
C HIS A 74 -3.70 -1.99 -21.36
N LEU A 75 -2.87 -1.71 -22.36
CA LEU A 75 -3.17 -2.00 -23.77
C LEU A 75 -3.48 -3.49 -24.01
N ARG A 76 -2.63 -4.41 -23.50
CA ARG A 76 -2.87 -5.86 -23.61
C ARG A 76 -4.19 -6.30 -22.98
N ARG A 77 -4.60 -5.71 -21.84
CA ARG A 77 -5.92 -6.00 -21.23
C ARG A 77 -7.06 -5.45 -22.08
N THR A 78 -6.91 -4.25 -22.64
CA THR A 78 -7.91 -3.63 -23.52
C THR A 78 -8.10 -4.46 -24.79
N GLU A 79 -7.03 -4.86 -25.47
CA GLU A 79 -7.06 -5.77 -26.64
C GLU A 79 -7.73 -7.11 -26.31
N ALA A 80 -7.31 -7.78 -25.23
CA ALA A 80 -7.91 -9.05 -24.81
C ALA A 80 -9.42 -8.93 -24.51
N ARG A 81 -9.88 -7.80 -23.97
CA ARG A 81 -11.30 -7.55 -23.70
C ARG A 81 -12.10 -7.25 -24.96
N LEU A 82 -11.51 -6.56 -25.94
CA LEU A 82 -12.12 -6.35 -27.26
C LEU A 82 -12.26 -7.69 -28.01
N GLN A 83 -11.20 -8.51 -28.03
CA GLN A 83 -11.19 -9.83 -28.68
C GLN A 83 -12.17 -10.82 -28.01
N ALA A 84 -12.39 -10.70 -26.69
CA ALA A 84 -13.35 -11.53 -25.97
C ALA A 84 -14.84 -11.24 -26.33
N GLY A 85 -15.13 -10.14 -27.03
CA GLY A 85 -16.45 -9.86 -27.64
C GLY A 85 -17.62 -9.65 -26.68
N CYS A 86 -17.39 -9.67 -25.35
CA CYS A 86 -18.43 -9.66 -24.32
C CYS A 86 -18.70 -8.27 -23.71
N LEU A 87 -18.28 -7.20 -24.39
CA LEU A 87 -18.54 -5.82 -23.98
C LEU A 87 -19.96 -5.42 -24.37
N ARG A 88 -20.80 -5.11 -23.37
CA ARG A 88 -22.13 -4.55 -23.60
C ARG A 88 -22.02 -3.16 -24.20
N THR A 89 -22.65 -2.98 -25.36
CA THR A 89 -22.79 -1.68 -26.05
C THR A 89 -24.17 -1.05 -25.80
N ASP A 90 -25.07 -1.78 -25.12
CA ASP A 90 -26.42 -1.37 -24.78
C ASP A 90 -26.51 -0.76 -23.38
N LEU A 91 -27.33 0.28 -23.20
CA LEU A 91 -27.71 0.74 -21.87
C LEU A 91 -28.62 -0.31 -21.19
N PRO A 92 -28.48 -0.57 -19.88
CA PRO A 92 -29.34 -1.51 -19.18
C PRO A 92 -30.82 -1.09 -19.21
N THR A 93 -31.71 -2.09 -19.19
CA THR A 93 -33.17 -1.88 -19.12
C THR A 93 -33.53 -0.95 -17.96
N GLY A 94 -34.32 0.09 -18.26
CA GLY A 94 -34.74 1.11 -17.28
C GLY A 94 -33.83 2.34 -17.19
N TRP A 95 -32.66 2.34 -17.84
CA TRP A 95 -31.81 3.53 -17.89
C TRP A 95 -32.29 4.53 -18.96
N PRO A 96 -32.24 5.84 -18.69
CA PRO A 96 -32.57 6.87 -19.69
C PRO A 96 -31.52 6.89 -20.80
N ARG A 97 -31.97 6.83 -22.06
CA ARG A 97 -31.09 6.86 -23.25
C ARG A 97 -30.41 8.21 -23.48
N ALA A 98 -31.00 9.28 -22.95
CA ALA A 98 -30.47 10.62 -22.91
C ALA A 98 -30.93 11.28 -21.60
N LEU A 99 -30.12 12.19 -21.06
CA LEU A 99 -30.52 13.05 -19.96
C LEU A 99 -31.12 14.33 -20.53
N SER A 100 -32.18 14.85 -19.91
CA SER A 100 -32.76 16.15 -20.26
C SER A 100 -33.03 16.93 -18.98
N GLY A 101 -32.40 18.09 -18.81
CA GLY A 101 -32.60 18.97 -17.65
C GLY A 101 -31.59 20.10 -17.60
N PRO A 102 -31.78 21.08 -16.69
CA PRO A 102 -30.93 22.28 -16.59
C PRO A 102 -29.48 22.00 -16.13
N LEU A 103 -29.19 20.76 -15.70
CA LEU A 103 -27.84 20.30 -15.32
C LEU A 103 -27.19 19.41 -16.39
N VAL A 104 -27.83 19.24 -17.55
CA VAL A 104 -27.26 18.50 -18.68
C VAL A 104 -26.59 19.51 -19.60
N TRP A 105 -25.29 19.34 -19.82
CA TRP A 105 -24.46 20.25 -20.59
C TRP A 105 -23.57 19.52 -21.59
N THR A 106 -23.12 20.27 -22.58
CA THR A 106 -22.25 19.91 -23.69
C THR A 106 -21.14 20.95 -23.82
N GLY A 107 -20.10 20.68 -24.61
CA GLY A 107 -19.01 21.65 -24.82
C GLY A 107 -19.46 23.00 -25.38
N SER A 108 -20.56 23.03 -26.14
CA SER A 108 -21.18 24.26 -26.67
C SER A 108 -21.86 25.13 -25.59
N ASP A 109 -22.24 24.55 -24.45
CA ASP A 109 -22.91 25.28 -23.37
C ASP A 109 -21.90 26.10 -22.52
N TYR A 110 -20.60 25.90 -22.74
CA TYR A 110 -19.49 26.68 -22.13
C TYR A 110 -19.01 27.84 -23.01
N ALA A 111 -19.81 28.30 -23.99
CA ALA A 111 -19.40 29.37 -24.89
C ALA A 111 -19.15 30.73 -24.19
N ASP A 112 -19.69 30.93 -22.99
CA ASP A 112 -19.53 32.14 -22.19
C ASP A 112 -19.13 31.77 -20.74
N GLU A 113 -17.92 32.18 -20.36
CA GLU A 113 -17.34 31.91 -19.03
C GLU A 113 -18.05 32.66 -17.89
N SER A 114 -18.71 33.79 -18.20
CA SER A 114 -19.43 34.58 -17.20
C SER A 114 -20.68 33.88 -16.63
N LEU A 115 -21.18 32.83 -17.31
CA LEU A 115 -22.31 32.03 -16.84
C LEU A 115 -21.96 31.13 -15.65
N PHE A 116 -20.67 30.86 -15.41
CA PHE A 116 -20.20 30.00 -14.33
C PHE A 116 -19.11 30.62 -13.44
N VAL A 117 -18.51 31.75 -13.84
CA VAL A 117 -17.60 32.53 -12.99
C VAL A 117 -18.37 33.61 -12.22
N TYR A 118 -18.58 33.39 -10.92
CA TYR A 118 -19.07 34.41 -10.01
C TYR A 118 -17.93 35.33 -9.56
N THR A 119 -17.99 36.61 -9.93
CA THR A 119 -17.05 37.63 -9.46
C THR A 119 -17.56 38.23 -8.14
N LEU A 120 -16.78 38.12 -7.07
CA LEU A 120 -17.12 38.71 -5.77
C LEU A 120 -17.26 40.24 -5.87
N SER A 121 -18.42 40.75 -5.46
CA SER A 121 -18.69 42.17 -5.31
C SER A 121 -18.02 42.75 -4.05
N ASP A 122 -17.93 44.08 -3.96
CA ASP A 122 -17.42 44.76 -2.76
C ASP A 122 -18.28 44.43 -1.51
N SER A 123 -19.59 44.19 -1.70
CA SER A 123 -20.49 43.73 -0.64
C SER A 123 -20.18 42.32 -0.16
N ASP A 124 -19.91 41.37 -1.06
CA ASP A 124 -19.57 39.98 -0.68
C ASP A 124 -18.23 39.96 0.06
N ASN A 125 -17.26 40.75 -0.40
CA ASN A 125 -15.97 40.92 0.26
C ASN A 125 -16.14 41.51 1.68
N ALA A 126 -17.02 42.50 1.86
CA ALA A 126 -17.33 43.05 3.17
C ALA A 126 -18.00 42.04 4.10
N GLU A 127 -18.99 41.29 3.62
CA GLU A 127 -19.66 40.22 4.38
C GLU A 127 -18.66 39.14 4.82
N ILE A 128 -17.81 38.66 3.91
CA ILE A 128 -16.78 37.65 4.21
C ILE A 128 -15.82 38.17 5.28
N LEU A 129 -15.38 39.42 5.20
CA LEU A 129 -14.47 40.03 6.19
C LEU A 129 -15.13 40.15 7.57
N ASP A 130 -16.41 40.50 7.65
CA ASP A 130 -17.13 40.60 8.92
C ASP A 130 -17.51 39.23 9.51
N ALA A 131 -17.85 38.25 8.67
CA ALA A 131 -17.98 36.86 9.08
C ALA A 131 -16.66 36.32 9.66
N LEU A 132 -15.54 36.53 8.96
CA LEU A 132 -14.21 36.17 9.47
C LEU A 132 -13.89 36.86 10.80
N ARG A 133 -14.22 38.15 10.94
CA ARG A 133 -14.06 38.89 12.21
C ARG A 133 -14.90 38.30 13.34
N HIS A 134 -16.12 37.84 13.04
CA HIS A 134 -17.05 37.24 14.00
C HIS A 134 -16.64 35.84 14.45
N PHE A 135 -16.09 35.01 13.55
CA PHE A 135 -15.66 33.65 13.86
C PHE A 135 -14.22 33.57 14.40
N LYS A 136 -13.37 34.56 14.12
CA LYS A 136 -12.00 34.63 14.64
C LYS A 136 -11.99 34.70 16.18
N GLY A 137 -11.50 33.63 16.82
CA GLY A 137 -11.48 33.49 18.28
C GLY A 137 -12.69 32.76 18.86
N LYS A 138 -13.66 32.35 18.03
CA LYS A 138 -14.65 31.34 18.43
C LYS A 138 -14.03 29.95 18.27
N PRO A 139 -14.32 29.00 19.18
CA PRO A 139 -13.97 27.61 18.94
C PRO A 139 -14.75 27.15 17.70
N VAL A 140 -14.02 26.80 16.64
CA VAL A 140 -14.62 26.04 15.55
C VAL A 140 -14.94 24.67 16.13
N VAL A 141 -16.21 24.42 16.43
CA VAL A 141 -16.71 23.08 16.74
C VAL A 141 -16.70 22.29 15.45
N ILE A 142 -15.50 21.88 15.03
CA ILE A 142 -15.35 20.78 14.10
C ILE A 142 -15.88 19.57 14.87
N LEU A 143 -16.95 18.95 14.38
CA LEU A 143 -17.54 17.74 14.96
C LEU A 143 -16.65 16.53 14.67
N LEU A 144 -15.38 16.60 15.07
CA LEU A 144 -14.51 15.44 15.19
C LEU A 144 -14.91 14.72 16.48
N GLY A 145 -15.30 13.46 16.33
CA GLY A 145 -15.89 12.71 17.44
C GLY A 145 -14.91 12.53 18.60
N HIS A 146 -15.42 12.80 19.81
CA HIS A 146 -14.87 12.42 21.11
C HIS A 146 -13.37 12.69 21.37
N GLU A 147 -13.16 13.73 22.19
CA GLU A 147 -11.99 13.95 23.04
C GLU A 147 -11.34 12.63 23.51
N TYR A 148 -10.10 12.36 23.08
CA TYR A 148 -9.17 11.48 23.79
C TYR A 148 -8.15 12.35 24.52
N THR A 149 -8.55 12.88 25.69
CA THR A 149 -7.59 13.39 26.67
C THR A 149 -6.92 12.20 27.37
N SER A 150 -5.59 12.15 27.34
CA SER A 150 -4.77 11.21 28.12
C SER A 150 -3.93 11.94 29.16
#